data_AF-A0A7M7JFG4-F1
#
_entry.id   AF-A0A7M7JFG4-F1
#
_cell.length_a   1.000
_cell.length_b   1.000
_cell.length_c   1.000
_cell.angle_alpha   90.00
_cell.angle_beta   90.00
_cell.angle_gamma   90.00
#
_symmetry.space_group_name_H-M   'P 1'
#
loop_
_entity.id
_entity.type
_entity.pdbx_description
1 polymer ?
#
loop_
_entity_poly.entity_id
_entity_poly.type
_entity_poly.pdbx_seq_one_letter_code
_entity_poly.pdbx_strand_id
1 'polypeptide(L)'
;MMTINRDFLSIKAHYFILNSAQACYINYLAVVGHQAGISVGDIGIILGIAPLAAAVFKPLAGMIADKMRNITAVIMTCEILLLVFCWGVFLTPQLSTTEQEFVSRNFSTCPATLSLAGSIPFKKGSQCNLNCGDVSKRSFKLIQDESTDCSMSCSVECSSNVAHLYTSGLLLYAVSVTITFALGSTLYSVTDAACYETLGVDHGYLFGQQRLWGTLSWGITSPLVGYLIDAVPDSDMRKFLPAIIGFTVLIVLNNVLLLFTPRFITPTTTEHFFEDLKTIYRNARVIMFTFRSLMGGILLGAVWTYSVWLLEKLNASKTLTGLTFSMQSLVVEIPMFFISGYLLEWLGYFGCMTATFVCLAVKLLGYSFLQDPWYALLIDVVGGGAFPLFYVSLTGFANISALAGTAGTMQCLFGAVYEGIGVSIGNFVCGRFIDMYGVRAAFQIMGLIALACVPFCALS
;
A
#
# COMPACT_ATOMS: atom_id res chain seq x y z
N MET A 1 -10.66 -2.39 41.13
CA MET A 1 -9.67 -1.35 40.76
C MET A 1 -8.75 -2.00 39.75
N MET A 2 -8.88 -1.68 38.44
CA MET A 2 -7.96 -2.21 37.42
C MET A 2 -6.57 -1.66 37.74
N THR A 3 -5.67 -2.51 38.26
CA THR A 3 -4.27 -2.18 38.40
C THR A 3 -3.67 -2.11 37.01
N ILE A 4 -3.53 -0.90 36.47
CA ILE A 4 -2.87 -0.67 35.18
C ILE A 4 -1.41 -1.07 35.38
N ASN A 5 -1.03 -2.20 34.78
CA ASN A 5 0.37 -2.60 34.73
C ASN A 5 1.13 -1.56 33.90
N ARG A 6 1.91 -0.71 34.59
CA ARG A 6 2.65 0.41 34.00
C ARG A 6 3.78 -0.07 33.08
N ASP A 7 4.23 -1.30 33.25
CA ASP A 7 5.34 -1.86 32.48
C ASP A 7 4.95 -2.08 31.00
N PHE A 8 3.68 -2.40 30.73
CA PHE A 8 3.16 -2.59 29.36
C PHE A 8 2.58 -1.32 28.73
N LEU A 9 2.47 -0.22 29.48
CA LEU A 9 1.86 1.01 28.97
C LEU A 9 2.65 1.59 27.80
N SER A 10 3.98 1.56 27.88
CA SER A 10 4.84 2.07 26.81
C SER A 10 4.73 1.25 25.53
N ILE A 11 4.53 -0.07 25.62
CA ILE A 11 4.32 -0.94 24.46
C ILE A 11 2.98 -0.61 23.79
N LYS A 12 1.91 -0.44 24.57
CA LYS A 12 0.58 -0.03 24.06
C LYS A 12 0.65 1.32 23.35
N ALA A 13 1.32 2.29 23.97
CA ALA A 13 1.52 3.61 23.39
C ALA A 13 2.35 3.56 22.10
N HIS A 14 3.42 2.75 22.07
CA HIS A 14 4.22 2.53 20.87
C HIS A 14 3.38 1.93 19.73
N TYR A 15 2.60 0.87 19.98
CA TYR A 15 1.70 0.30 18.98
C TYR A 15 0.72 1.32 18.43
N PHE A 16 0.09 2.09 19.32
CA PHE A 16 -0.88 3.10 18.93
C PHE A 16 -0.23 4.17 18.04
N ILE A 17 0.87 4.78 18.48
CA ILE A 17 1.50 5.89 17.75
C ILE A 17 2.11 5.40 16.42
N LEU A 18 2.80 4.26 16.42
CA LEU A 18 3.40 3.69 15.21
C LEU A 18 2.34 3.34 14.15
N ASN A 19 1.25 2.67 14.53
CA ASN A 19 0.18 2.33 13.60
C ASN A 19 -0.57 3.59 13.10
N SER A 20 -0.77 4.58 13.98
CA SER A 20 -1.37 5.86 13.58
C SER A 20 -0.50 6.58 12.56
N ALA A 21 0.82 6.56 12.74
CA ALA A 21 1.75 7.13 11.78
C ALA A 21 1.61 6.45 10.41
N GLN A 22 1.54 5.12 10.36
CA GLN A 22 1.40 4.41 9.09
C GLN A 22 0.06 4.70 8.39
N ALA A 23 -1.04 4.77 9.14
CA ALA A 23 -2.36 5.12 8.61
C ALA A 23 -2.38 6.48 7.89
N CYS A 24 -1.48 7.41 8.23
CA CYS A 24 -1.39 8.72 7.59
C CYS A 24 -0.91 8.67 6.13
N TYR A 25 -0.10 7.70 5.71
CA TYR A 25 0.53 7.74 4.37
C TYR A 25 0.19 6.53 3.49
N ILE A 26 0.09 5.33 4.07
CA ILE A 26 0.09 4.07 3.31
C ILE A 26 -1.07 3.96 2.32
N ASN A 27 -2.26 4.39 2.73
CA ASN A 27 -3.47 4.38 1.91
C ASN A 27 -3.45 5.40 0.77
N TYR A 28 -2.53 6.37 0.81
CA TYR A 28 -2.47 7.48 -0.13
C TYR A 28 -1.29 7.38 -1.09
N LEU A 29 -0.37 6.42 -0.92
CA LEU A 29 0.81 6.26 -1.79
C LEU A 29 0.45 6.18 -3.27
N ALA A 30 -0.56 5.37 -3.61
CA ALA A 30 -1.05 5.23 -4.99
C ALA A 30 -1.64 6.54 -5.53
N VAL A 31 -2.41 7.25 -4.69
CA VAL A 31 -3.10 8.48 -5.07
C VAL A 31 -2.10 9.63 -5.28
N VAL A 32 -1.10 9.73 -4.41
CA VAL A 32 -0.01 10.72 -4.51
C VAL A 32 0.77 10.51 -5.81
N GLY A 33 1.09 9.25 -6.16
CA GLY A 33 1.75 8.94 -7.43
C GLY A 33 0.90 9.35 -8.64
N HIS A 34 -0.41 9.12 -8.58
CA HIS A 34 -1.32 9.47 -9.65
C HIS A 34 -1.43 10.99 -9.83
N GLN A 35 -1.56 11.75 -8.75
CA GLN A 35 -1.54 13.21 -8.78
C GLN A 35 -0.19 13.79 -9.21
N ALA A 36 0.91 13.08 -8.95
CA ALA A 36 2.23 13.44 -9.45
C ALA A 36 2.37 13.22 -10.96
N GLY A 37 1.35 12.69 -11.66
CA GLY A 37 1.36 12.48 -13.11
C GLY A 37 2.00 11.15 -13.55
N ILE A 38 2.21 10.21 -12.63
CA ILE A 38 2.72 8.88 -12.94
C ILE A 38 1.58 8.02 -13.52
N SER A 39 1.91 7.24 -14.56
CA SER A 39 0.95 6.30 -15.17
C SER A 39 0.43 5.31 -14.15
N VAL A 40 -0.87 4.96 -14.24
CA VAL A 40 -1.51 3.95 -13.38
C VAL A 40 -0.79 2.60 -13.47
N GLY A 41 -0.29 2.24 -14.65
CA GLY A 41 0.49 1.01 -14.87
C GLY A 41 1.80 1.03 -14.09
N ASP A 42 2.53 2.14 -14.12
CA ASP A 42 3.81 2.29 -13.41
C ASP A 42 3.61 2.26 -11.89
N ILE A 43 2.56 2.93 -11.37
CA ILE A 43 2.18 2.87 -9.95
C ILE A 43 1.85 1.43 -9.54
N GLY A 44 1.09 0.71 -10.36
CA GLY A 44 0.75 -0.70 -10.12
C GLY A 44 1.99 -1.59 -10.07
N ILE A 45 2.97 -1.39 -10.96
CA ILE A 45 4.24 -2.12 -10.96
C ILE A 45 5.03 -1.81 -9.69
N ILE A 46 5.17 -0.54 -9.31
CA ILE A 46 5.93 -0.12 -8.13
C ILE A 46 5.31 -0.71 -6.85
N LEU A 47 3.99 -0.59 -6.68
CA LEU A 47 3.26 -1.17 -5.55
C LEU A 47 3.22 -2.70 -5.59
N GLY A 48 3.43 -3.31 -6.77
CA GLY A 48 3.63 -4.75 -6.92
C GLY A 48 5.03 -5.22 -6.49
N ILE A 49 6.07 -4.45 -6.77
CA ILE A 49 7.46 -4.77 -6.40
C ILE A 49 7.74 -4.47 -4.92
N ALA A 50 7.13 -3.42 -4.36
CA ALA A 50 7.41 -2.95 -3.01
C ALA A 50 7.27 -4.04 -1.91
N PRO A 51 6.25 -4.91 -1.92
CA PRO A 51 6.16 -6.01 -0.96
C PRO A 51 7.21 -7.12 -1.18
N LEU A 52 7.70 -7.36 -2.40
CA LEU A 52 8.84 -8.28 -2.62
C LEU A 52 10.09 -7.79 -1.90
N ALA A 53 10.34 -6.47 -1.93
CA ALA A 53 11.44 -5.88 -1.17
C ALA A 53 11.25 -6.08 0.34
N ALA A 54 10.01 -5.95 0.86
CA ALA A 54 9.69 -6.25 2.24
C ALA A 54 9.96 -7.72 2.62
N ALA A 55 9.69 -8.68 1.72
CA ALA A 55 9.96 -10.10 1.93
C ALA A 55 11.44 -10.39 2.24
N VAL A 56 12.34 -9.64 1.61
CA VAL A 56 13.80 -9.75 1.80
C VAL A 56 14.26 -8.92 3.00
N PHE A 57 13.70 -7.72 3.17
CA PHE A 57 14.13 -6.79 4.22
C PHE A 57 13.74 -7.26 5.63
N LYS A 58 12.60 -7.96 5.78
CA LYS A 58 12.13 -8.50 7.07
C LYS A 58 13.17 -9.43 7.74
N PRO A 59 13.65 -10.51 7.10
CA PRO A 59 14.72 -11.34 7.67
C PRO A 59 16.01 -10.57 7.96
N LEU A 60 16.41 -9.65 7.07
CA LEU A 60 17.62 -8.84 7.25
C LEU A 60 17.54 -7.96 8.49
N ALA A 61 16.43 -7.26 8.69
CA ALA A 61 16.21 -6.43 9.86
C ALA A 61 16.12 -7.25 11.15
N GLY A 62 15.51 -8.43 11.11
CA GLY A 62 15.54 -9.40 12.21
C GLY A 62 16.97 -9.79 12.60
N MET A 63 17.80 -10.20 11.62
CA MET A 63 19.21 -10.55 11.86
C MET A 63 20.03 -9.36 12.42
N ILE A 64 19.77 -8.14 11.95
CA ILE A 64 20.43 -6.93 12.46
C ILE A 64 19.99 -6.67 13.91
N ALA A 65 18.71 -6.78 14.20
CA ALA A 65 18.14 -6.60 15.54
C ALA A 65 18.75 -7.59 16.54
N ASP A 66 18.91 -8.85 16.15
CA ASP A 66 19.54 -9.90 16.94
C ASP A 66 21.02 -9.60 17.20
N LYS A 67 21.78 -9.21 16.16
CA LYS A 67 23.20 -8.88 16.29
C LYS A 67 23.46 -7.68 17.18
N MET A 68 22.59 -6.66 17.11
CA MET A 68 22.74 -5.44 17.90
C MET A 68 22.37 -5.62 19.38
N ARG A 69 21.63 -6.69 19.74
CA ARG A 69 21.09 -6.92 21.09
C ARG A 69 20.38 -5.68 21.67
N ASN A 70 19.83 -4.85 20.78
CA ASN A 70 19.17 -3.59 21.10
C ASN A 70 18.09 -3.31 20.05
N ILE A 71 17.00 -4.06 20.13
CA ILE A 71 15.85 -3.94 19.21
C ILE A 71 15.28 -2.52 19.21
N THR A 72 15.21 -1.85 20.38
CA THR A 72 14.70 -0.48 20.47
C THR A 72 15.46 0.48 19.55
N ALA A 73 16.80 0.39 19.52
CA ALA A 73 17.62 1.22 18.63
C ALA A 73 17.40 0.89 17.14
N VAL A 74 17.16 -0.38 16.81
CA VAL A 74 16.85 -0.79 15.43
C VAL A 74 15.50 -0.25 14.99
N ILE A 75 14.46 -0.37 15.83
CA ILE A 75 13.13 0.20 15.57
C ILE A 75 13.24 1.71 15.32
N MET A 76 13.91 2.45 16.22
CA MET A 76 14.12 3.89 16.06
C MET A 76 14.86 4.24 14.75
N THR A 77 15.90 3.49 14.41
CA THR A 77 16.65 3.71 13.17
C THR A 77 15.78 3.46 11.94
N CYS A 78 15.00 2.38 11.94
CA CYS A 78 14.06 2.06 10.87
C CYS A 78 12.96 3.12 10.74
N GLU A 79 12.46 3.68 11.84
CA GLU A 79 11.48 4.77 11.84
C GLU A 79 12.02 6.07 11.27
N ILE A 80 13.27 6.43 11.61
CA ILE A 80 13.93 7.62 11.06
C ILE A 80 14.17 7.44 9.55
N LEU A 81 14.62 6.26 9.12
CA LEU A 81 14.76 5.95 7.70
C LEU A 81 13.41 6.02 6.99
N LEU A 82 12.35 5.46 7.59
CA LEU A 82 10.99 5.50 7.05
C LEU A 82 10.53 6.95 6.87
N LEU A 83 10.81 7.82 7.84
CA LEU A 83 10.50 9.25 7.76
C LEU A 83 11.15 9.89 6.52
N VAL A 84 12.44 9.67 6.33
CA VAL A 84 13.20 10.24 5.19
C VAL A 84 12.64 9.77 3.85
N PHE A 85 12.44 8.46 3.67
CA PHE A 85 11.95 7.92 2.40
C PHE A 85 10.49 8.30 2.12
N CYS A 86 9.66 8.38 3.16
CA CYS A 86 8.28 8.84 3.03
C CYS A 86 8.23 10.30 2.56
N TRP A 87 9.03 11.21 3.15
CA TRP A 87 9.17 12.57 2.63
C TRP A 87 9.66 12.58 1.17
N GLY A 88 10.55 11.66 0.79
CA GLY A 88 10.97 11.47 -0.61
C GLY A 88 9.81 11.19 -1.58
N VAL A 89 8.79 10.41 -1.16
CA VAL A 89 7.58 10.16 -1.97
C VAL A 89 6.85 11.47 -2.25
N PHE A 90 6.62 12.30 -1.23
CA PHE A 90 5.86 13.55 -1.35
C PHE A 90 6.65 14.70 -2.00
N LEU A 91 7.99 14.63 -2.00
CA LEU A 91 8.87 15.55 -2.70
C LEU A 91 9.07 15.21 -4.17
N THR A 92 8.45 14.12 -4.67
CA THR A 92 8.51 13.76 -6.08
C THR A 92 8.02 14.93 -6.93
N PRO A 93 8.85 15.46 -7.86
CA PRO A 93 8.45 16.58 -8.69
C PRO A 93 7.24 16.17 -9.54
N GLN A 94 6.23 17.05 -9.58
CA GLN A 94 5.05 16.80 -10.40
C GLN A 94 5.45 16.70 -11.87
N LEU A 95 5.18 15.54 -12.44
CA LEU A 95 5.29 15.27 -13.86
C LEU A 95 4.05 15.91 -14.47
N SER A 96 4.14 17.19 -14.84
CA SER A 96 3.13 17.76 -15.71
C SER A 96 3.17 16.94 -16.99
N THR A 97 2.20 16.03 -17.16
CA THR A 97 1.81 15.53 -18.46
C THR A 97 1.48 16.78 -19.27
N THR A 98 2.48 17.25 -20.02
CA THR A 98 2.16 18.08 -21.16
C THR A 98 1.47 17.07 -22.05
N GLU A 99 0.13 17.00 -22.00
CA GLU A 99 -0.60 16.53 -23.16
C GLU A 99 0.09 17.27 -24.32
N GLN A 100 0.71 16.50 -25.21
CA GLN A 100 1.08 17.05 -26.50
C GLN A 100 -0.26 17.45 -27.11
N GLU A 101 -0.70 18.68 -26.86
CA GLU A 101 -1.80 19.27 -27.60
C GLU A 101 -1.30 19.39 -29.03
N PHE A 102 -1.60 18.35 -29.82
CA PHE A 102 -1.49 18.40 -31.26
C PHE A 102 -2.52 19.39 -31.76
N VAL A 103 -2.13 20.66 -31.84
CA VAL A 103 -2.94 21.68 -32.50
C VAL A 103 -2.77 21.52 -34.01
N SER A 104 -3.56 20.64 -34.63
CA SER A 104 -3.68 20.58 -36.08
C SER A 104 -4.63 21.68 -36.56
N ARG A 105 -4.12 22.68 -37.29
CA ARG A 105 -4.98 23.62 -38.03
C ARG A 105 -4.95 23.28 -39.51
N ASN A 106 -6.13 23.04 -40.07
CA ASN A 106 -6.33 22.92 -41.52
C ASN A 106 -6.70 24.29 -42.07
N PHE A 107 -5.97 24.75 -43.09
CA PHE A 107 -6.27 25.98 -43.81
C PHE A 107 -6.83 25.64 -45.19
N SER A 108 -7.91 26.32 -45.60
CA SER A 108 -8.48 26.22 -46.96
C SER A 108 -7.89 27.24 -47.93
N THR A 109 -7.26 28.31 -47.43
CA THR A 109 -6.59 29.34 -48.22
C THR A 109 -5.25 29.71 -47.59
N CYS A 110 -4.17 29.74 -48.37
CA CYS A 110 -2.82 30.04 -47.88
C CYS A 110 -2.67 31.52 -47.46
N PRO A 111 -2.36 31.82 -46.18
CA PRO A 111 -2.06 33.19 -45.75
C PRO A 111 -0.68 33.64 -46.26
N ALA A 112 -0.59 34.88 -46.77
CA ALA A 112 0.66 35.47 -47.25
C ALA A 112 1.70 35.71 -46.15
N THR A 113 1.25 35.81 -44.89
CA THR A 113 2.09 35.91 -43.69
C THR A 113 1.44 35.12 -42.56
N LEU A 114 2.16 34.14 -42.02
CA LEU A 114 1.70 33.37 -40.86
C LEU A 114 2.12 34.13 -39.58
N SER A 115 1.25 34.99 -39.05
CA SER A 115 1.42 35.51 -37.70
C SER A 115 0.65 34.62 -36.71
N LEU A 116 1.34 34.07 -35.71
CA LEU A 116 0.71 33.38 -34.59
C LEU A 116 0.00 34.43 -33.70
N ALA A 117 -1.14 34.94 -34.17
CA ALA A 117 -2.01 35.82 -33.39
C ALA A 117 -2.80 34.96 -32.40
N GLY A 118 -2.22 34.74 -31.23
CA GLY A 118 -2.83 34.01 -30.13
C GLY A 118 -1.75 33.59 -29.14
N SER A 119 -1.64 34.31 -28.03
CA SER A 119 -0.80 33.94 -26.90
C SER A 119 -1.34 32.67 -26.26
N ILE A 120 -0.96 31.51 -26.77
CA ILE A 120 -1.06 30.26 -26.03
C ILE A 120 0.04 30.33 -24.96
N PRO A 121 -0.28 30.18 -23.65
CA PRO A 121 0.69 30.38 -22.58
C PRO A 121 1.67 29.21 -22.53
N PHE A 122 2.79 29.31 -23.23
CA PHE A 122 3.86 28.30 -23.20
C PHE A 122 4.86 28.58 -22.06
N LYS A 123 5.25 27.52 -21.32
CA LYS A 123 6.27 27.62 -20.26
C LYS A 123 7.64 28.02 -20.85
N LYS A 124 8.30 28.98 -20.19
CA LYS A 124 9.66 29.47 -20.49
C LYS A 124 10.65 28.29 -20.51
N GLY A 125 11.29 28.01 -21.64
CA GLY A 125 12.34 26.98 -21.78
C GLY A 125 12.01 25.76 -22.66
N SER A 126 10.91 25.79 -23.42
CA SER A 126 10.56 24.74 -24.39
C SER A 126 11.24 24.99 -25.76
N GLN A 127 11.88 23.97 -26.36
CA GLN A 127 12.30 24.00 -27.76
C GLN A 127 11.17 23.42 -28.62
N CYS A 128 10.52 24.27 -29.40
CA CYS A 128 9.43 23.89 -30.27
C CYS A 128 9.90 23.86 -31.72
N ASN A 129 9.80 22.69 -32.36
CA ASN A 129 10.12 22.47 -33.76
C ASN A 129 8.83 22.50 -34.58
N LEU A 130 8.77 23.39 -35.57
CA LEU A 130 7.63 23.54 -36.47
C LEU A 130 7.89 22.67 -37.70
N ASN A 131 7.13 21.59 -37.84
CA ASN A 131 7.23 20.68 -38.97
C ASN A 131 6.02 20.90 -39.89
N CYS A 132 6.24 21.58 -41.01
CA CYS A 132 5.28 21.71 -42.09
C CYS A 132 5.78 20.82 -43.24
N GLY A 133 4.92 19.96 -43.79
CA GLY A 133 5.29 19.03 -44.88
C GLY A 133 5.91 19.74 -46.09
N ASP A 134 6.74 19.01 -46.84
CA ASP A 134 7.68 19.46 -47.89
C ASP A 134 7.23 20.69 -48.71
N VAL A 135 7.78 21.85 -48.36
CA VAL A 135 7.65 23.11 -49.11
C VAL A 135 8.75 23.17 -50.18
N SER A 136 8.66 22.29 -51.18
CA SER A 136 9.62 22.25 -52.30
C SER A 136 9.01 22.72 -53.62
N LYS A 137 8.67 24.02 -53.71
CA LYS A 137 8.80 24.86 -54.93
C LYS A 137 8.21 26.26 -54.71
N ARG A 138 9.06 27.27 -54.85
CA ARG A 138 8.68 28.69 -54.82
C ARG A 138 8.08 29.14 -56.15
N SER A 139 7.36 30.27 -56.05
CA SER A 139 6.96 31.25 -57.07
C SER A 139 5.73 30.94 -57.92
N PHE A 140 4.61 31.58 -57.58
CA PHE A 140 3.59 31.94 -58.56
C PHE A 140 3.31 33.44 -58.49
N LYS A 141 3.48 34.06 -59.66
CA LYS A 141 3.19 35.46 -59.98
C LYS A 141 1.67 35.60 -60.03
N LEU A 142 1.15 36.68 -59.47
CA LEU A 142 -0.28 37.05 -59.53
C LEU A 142 -0.83 36.88 -60.94
N ILE A 143 -1.70 35.90 -61.13
CA ILE A 143 -2.67 35.83 -62.21
C ILE A 143 -3.99 35.46 -61.55
N GLN A 144 -4.99 36.31 -61.76
CA GLN A 144 -6.37 36.05 -61.38
C GLN A 144 -6.77 34.69 -61.94
N ASP A 145 -7.09 33.73 -61.08
CA ASP A 145 -8.04 32.68 -61.41
C ASP A 145 -8.56 32.00 -60.14
N GLU A 146 -9.86 31.73 -60.16
CA GLU A 146 -10.63 31.06 -59.13
C GLU A 146 -10.18 29.60 -58.98
N SER A 147 -10.20 29.09 -57.74
CA SER A 147 -10.00 27.69 -57.33
C SER A 147 -8.56 27.13 -57.35
N THR A 148 -7.92 27.15 -56.18
CA THR A 148 -6.90 26.15 -55.82
C THR A 148 -6.99 25.84 -54.33
N ASP A 149 -7.57 24.69 -53.98
CA ASP A 149 -7.54 24.14 -52.62
C ASP A 149 -6.08 23.79 -52.27
N CYS A 150 -5.55 24.44 -51.23
CA CYS A 150 -4.19 24.19 -50.75
C CYS A 150 -4.26 23.71 -49.29
N SER A 151 -4.14 22.39 -49.07
CA SER A 151 -4.14 21.82 -47.72
C SER A 151 -2.72 21.84 -47.13
N MET A 152 -2.42 22.82 -46.28
CA MET A 152 -1.22 22.78 -45.43
C MET A 152 -1.59 22.34 -44.02
N SER A 153 -0.97 21.26 -43.55
CA SER A 153 -0.94 20.87 -42.14
C SER A 153 0.43 21.17 -41.56
N CYS A 154 0.50 22.07 -40.58
CA CYS A 154 1.70 22.31 -39.79
C CYS A 154 1.51 21.70 -38.41
N SER A 155 2.42 20.80 -38.02
CA SER A 155 2.50 20.24 -36.67
C SER A 155 3.63 20.91 -35.90
N VAL A 156 3.38 21.26 -34.65
CA VAL A 156 4.43 21.77 -33.75
C VAL A 156 4.83 20.63 -32.81
N GLU A 157 6.05 20.12 -32.96
CA GLU A 157 6.65 19.17 -32.03
C GLU A 157 7.53 19.94 -31.05
N CYS A 158 7.04 20.12 -29.81
CA CYS A 158 7.87 20.65 -28.74
C CYS A 158 8.58 19.52 -28.00
N SER A 159 9.90 19.44 -28.15
CA SER A 159 10.76 18.57 -27.34
C SER A 159 11.31 19.40 -26.17
N SER A 160 11.11 18.88 -24.97
CA SER A 160 11.68 19.46 -23.76
C SER A 160 12.54 18.40 -23.08
N ASN A 161 13.47 18.82 -22.21
CA ASN A 161 14.28 17.94 -21.34
C ASN A 161 13.44 17.11 -20.33
N VAL A 162 12.16 16.88 -20.63
CA VAL A 162 11.15 16.22 -19.81
C VAL A 162 11.38 14.72 -19.72
N ALA A 163 12.04 14.07 -20.68
CA ALA A 163 12.36 12.65 -20.57
C ALA A 163 13.31 12.34 -19.39
N HIS A 164 14.34 13.16 -19.17
CA HIS A 164 15.25 13.01 -18.04
C HIS A 164 14.58 13.37 -16.70
N LEU A 165 13.70 14.37 -16.68
CA LEU A 165 12.94 14.76 -15.48
C LEU A 165 11.88 13.70 -15.13
N TYR A 166 11.23 13.09 -16.13
CA TYR A 166 10.30 11.98 -15.98
C TYR A 166 11.00 10.75 -15.42
N THR A 167 12.12 10.35 -16.03
CA THR A 167 12.87 9.17 -15.58
C THR A 167 13.42 9.33 -14.17
N SER A 168 13.94 10.51 -13.82
CA SER A 168 14.49 10.78 -12.49
C SER A 168 13.41 10.93 -11.41
N GLY A 169 12.28 11.59 -11.72
CA GLY A 169 11.12 11.66 -10.82
C GLY A 169 10.48 10.28 -10.58
N LEU A 170 10.31 9.49 -11.64
CA LEU A 170 9.79 8.13 -11.54
C LEU A 170 10.71 7.23 -10.71
N LEU A 171 12.03 7.30 -10.93
CA LEU A 171 13.00 6.52 -10.15
C LEU A 171 12.98 6.91 -8.68
N LEU A 172 12.93 8.22 -8.37
CA LEU A 172 12.84 8.71 -6.99
C LEU A 172 11.57 8.17 -6.32
N TYR A 173 10.42 8.30 -6.97
CA TYR A 173 9.15 7.79 -6.45
C TYR A 173 9.19 6.26 -6.26
N ALA A 174 9.70 5.51 -7.24
CA ALA A 174 9.80 4.06 -7.18
C ALA A 174 10.68 3.59 -6.01
N VAL A 175 11.87 4.18 -5.85
CA VAL A 175 12.80 3.85 -4.76
C VAL A 175 12.21 4.23 -3.42
N SER A 176 11.67 5.45 -3.29
CA SER A 176 11.05 5.92 -2.06
C SER A 176 9.87 5.05 -1.63
N VAL A 177 8.93 4.73 -2.52
CA VAL A 177 7.78 3.87 -2.21
C VAL A 177 8.21 2.47 -1.83
N THR A 178 9.16 1.89 -2.57
CA THR A 178 9.67 0.53 -2.30
C THR A 178 10.31 0.44 -0.92
N ILE A 179 11.16 1.40 -0.57
CA ILE A 179 11.84 1.42 0.73
C ILE A 179 10.86 1.76 1.86
N THR A 180 9.95 2.71 1.64
CA THR A 180 8.91 3.06 2.62
C THR A 180 8.03 1.85 2.95
N PHE A 181 7.56 1.10 1.95
CA PHE A 181 6.78 -0.11 2.18
C PHE A 181 7.61 -1.19 2.90
N ALA A 182 8.84 -1.43 2.46
CA ALA A 182 9.72 -2.43 3.08
C ALA A 182 10.00 -2.11 4.55
N LEU A 183 10.30 -0.85 4.89
CA LEU A 183 10.52 -0.40 6.26
C LEU A 183 9.24 -0.44 7.10
N GLY A 184 8.10 0.02 6.56
CA GLY A 184 6.82 0.01 7.26
C GLY A 184 6.36 -1.40 7.64
N SER A 185 6.44 -2.33 6.67
CA SER A 185 6.11 -3.75 6.85
C SER A 185 7.07 -4.45 7.83
N THR A 186 8.36 -4.10 7.77
CA THR A 186 9.37 -4.61 8.70
C THR A 186 9.15 -4.13 10.12
N LEU A 187 8.79 -2.85 10.31
CA LEU A 187 8.48 -2.29 11.62
C LEU A 187 7.32 -3.05 12.28
N TYR A 188 6.27 -3.44 11.54
CA TYR A 188 5.23 -4.31 12.09
C TYR A 188 5.79 -5.62 12.62
N SER A 189 6.55 -6.33 11.80
CA SER A 189 7.05 -7.67 12.17
C SER A 189 8.05 -7.62 13.33
N VAL A 190 8.93 -6.62 13.35
CA VAL A 190 9.93 -6.45 14.42
C VAL A 190 9.28 -6.01 15.72
N THR A 191 8.31 -5.08 15.68
CA THR A 191 7.54 -4.66 16.86
C THR A 191 6.69 -5.80 17.41
N ASP A 192 6.07 -6.61 16.56
CA ASP A 192 5.30 -7.79 16.95
C ASP A 192 6.20 -8.80 17.68
N ALA A 193 7.36 -9.13 17.11
CA ALA A 193 8.34 -10.03 17.72
C ALA A 193 8.88 -9.50 19.06
N ALA A 194 9.23 -8.20 19.12
CA ALA A 194 9.72 -7.55 20.34
C ALA A 194 8.67 -7.54 21.46
N CYS A 195 7.40 -7.31 21.10
CA CYS A 195 6.30 -7.36 22.05
C CYS A 195 6.09 -8.78 22.59
N TYR A 196 6.14 -9.79 21.72
CA TYR A 196 5.95 -11.18 22.13
C TYR A 196 7.03 -11.60 23.13
N GLU A 197 8.29 -11.25 22.89
CA GLU A 197 9.37 -11.58 23.83
C GLU A 197 9.32 -10.79 25.14
N THR A 198 8.88 -9.53 25.09
CA THR A 198 8.74 -8.73 26.30
C THR A 198 7.62 -9.24 27.21
N LEU A 199 6.60 -9.90 26.64
CA LEU A 199 5.57 -10.59 27.42
C LEU A 199 6.10 -11.90 28.03
N GLY A 200 7.07 -12.55 27.40
CA GLY A 200 7.63 -13.83 27.82
C GLY A 200 6.62 -14.99 27.71
N VAL A 201 7.08 -16.19 28.07
CA VAL A 201 6.30 -17.43 27.95
C VAL A 201 5.02 -17.39 28.79
N ASP A 202 5.07 -16.76 29.97
CA ASP A 202 3.96 -16.74 30.93
C ASP A 202 2.79 -15.82 30.50
N HIS A 203 3.08 -14.76 29.72
CA HIS A 203 2.08 -13.75 29.33
C HIS A 203 1.84 -13.66 27.82
N GLY A 204 2.31 -14.62 27.03
CA GLY A 204 2.14 -14.62 25.57
C GLY A 204 0.68 -14.53 25.10
N TYR A 205 -0.28 -15.02 25.90
CA TYR A 205 -1.72 -14.91 25.61
C TYR A 205 -2.23 -13.45 25.60
N LEU A 206 -1.51 -12.52 26.24
CA LEU A 206 -1.85 -11.09 26.25
C LEU A 206 -1.40 -10.36 24.98
N PHE A 207 -0.67 -11.01 24.06
CA PHE A 207 -0.18 -10.39 22.82
C PHE A 207 -1.30 -9.71 22.02
N GLY A 208 -2.43 -10.40 21.85
CA GLY A 208 -3.59 -9.84 21.15
C GLY A 208 -4.11 -8.55 21.80
N GLN A 209 -4.05 -8.44 23.14
CA GLN A 209 -4.47 -7.23 23.86
C GLN A 209 -3.50 -6.05 23.66
N GLN A 210 -2.20 -6.33 23.43
CA GLN A 210 -1.24 -5.29 23.08
C GLN A 210 -1.46 -4.83 21.64
N ARG A 211 -1.62 -5.78 20.72
CA ARG A 211 -1.82 -5.54 19.28
C ARG A 211 -3.13 -4.79 18.98
N LEU A 212 -4.15 -4.95 19.83
CA LEU A 212 -5.42 -4.22 19.77
C LEU A 212 -5.23 -2.70 19.67
N TRP A 213 -4.23 -2.15 20.38
CA TRP A 213 -3.95 -0.71 20.35
C TRP A 213 -3.53 -0.22 18.97
N GLY A 214 -2.92 -1.08 18.14
CA GLY A 214 -2.63 -0.77 16.74
C GLY A 214 -3.91 -0.65 15.91
N THR A 215 -4.82 -1.62 16.00
CA THR A 215 -6.12 -1.58 15.30
C THR A 215 -6.97 -0.37 15.73
N LEU A 216 -7.04 -0.10 17.04
CA LEU A 216 -7.75 1.08 17.56
C LEU A 216 -7.22 2.37 16.94
N SER A 217 -5.91 2.47 16.74
CA SER A 217 -5.24 3.63 16.19
C SER A 217 -5.61 3.86 14.71
N TRP A 218 -5.60 2.80 13.89
CA TRP A 218 -6.07 2.86 12.50
C TRP A 218 -7.51 3.37 12.41
N GLY A 219 -8.40 2.83 13.24
CA GLY A 219 -9.80 3.22 13.23
C GLY A 219 -10.06 4.69 13.60
N ILE A 220 -9.19 5.31 14.40
CA ILE A 220 -9.31 6.72 14.80
C ILE A 220 -8.56 7.65 13.84
N THR A 221 -7.34 7.29 13.46
CA THR A 221 -6.45 8.17 12.68
C THR A 221 -6.82 8.21 11.20
N SER A 222 -7.26 7.11 10.59
CA SER A 222 -7.66 7.10 9.17
C SER A 222 -8.76 8.12 8.80
N PRO A 223 -9.92 8.21 9.49
CA PRO A 223 -10.94 9.21 9.18
C PRO A 223 -10.48 10.62 9.51
N LEU A 224 -9.69 10.81 10.58
CA LEU A 224 -9.16 12.11 10.97
C LEU A 224 -8.24 12.68 9.87
N VAL A 225 -7.32 11.86 9.36
CA VAL A 225 -6.44 12.25 8.25
C VAL A 225 -7.24 12.48 6.98
N GLY A 226 -8.23 11.62 6.69
CA GLY A 226 -9.14 11.81 5.56
C GLY A 226 -9.87 13.16 5.61
N TYR A 227 -10.38 13.54 6.78
CA TYR A 227 -11.02 14.85 7.01
C TYR A 227 -10.05 16.02 6.81
N LEU A 228 -8.82 15.92 7.33
CA LEU A 228 -7.80 16.95 7.14
C LEU A 228 -7.39 17.13 5.68
N ILE A 229 -7.38 16.04 4.91
CA ILE A 229 -7.09 16.08 3.46
C ILE A 229 -8.26 16.71 2.69
N ASP A 230 -9.50 16.36 3.03
CA ASP A 230 -10.70 16.92 2.38
C ASP A 230 -10.93 18.40 2.73
N ALA A 231 -10.42 18.87 3.87
CA ALA A 231 -10.46 20.29 4.25
C ALA A 231 -9.57 21.19 3.36
N VAL A 232 -8.62 20.60 2.64
CA VAL A 232 -7.76 21.32 1.69
C VAL A 232 -8.40 21.28 0.29
N PRO A 233 -8.56 22.43 -0.40
CA PRO A 233 -9.14 22.47 -1.74
C PRO A 233 -8.37 21.59 -2.74
N ASP A 234 -9.11 20.95 -3.66
CA ASP A 234 -8.53 20.07 -4.71
C ASP A 234 -7.51 20.78 -5.61
N SER A 235 -7.62 22.10 -5.76
CA SER A 235 -6.70 22.92 -6.54
C SER A 235 -5.35 23.15 -5.86
N ASP A 236 -5.24 22.95 -4.55
CA ASP A 236 -3.97 23.14 -3.84
C ASP A 236 -3.11 21.87 -3.97
N MET A 237 -1.94 22.05 -4.58
CA MET A 237 -0.93 21.01 -4.78
C MET A 237 -0.41 20.42 -3.46
N ARG A 238 -0.74 21.04 -2.32
CA ARG A 238 -0.40 20.59 -0.96
C ARG A 238 -1.52 19.83 -0.27
N LYS A 239 -2.49 19.29 -1.01
CA LYS A 239 -3.63 18.54 -0.45
C LYS A 239 -3.24 17.44 0.55
N PHE A 240 -2.14 16.73 0.32
CA PHE A 240 -1.65 15.68 1.23
C PHE A 240 -0.66 16.17 2.31
N LEU A 241 -0.36 17.47 2.36
CA LEU A 241 0.56 18.04 3.34
C LEU A 241 0.12 17.81 4.80
N PRO A 242 -1.17 17.89 5.17
CA PRO A 242 -1.60 17.56 6.53
C PRO A 242 -1.26 16.12 6.93
N ALA A 243 -1.31 15.19 5.99
CA ALA A 243 -1.05 13.77 6.22
C ALA A 243 0.44 13.49 6.51
N ILE A 244 1.35 14.06 5.71
CA ILE A 244 2.81 13.93 5.94
C ILE A 244 3.25 14.67 7.22
N ILE A 245 2.65 15.83 7.54
CA ILE A 245 2.92 16.53 8.80
C ILE A 245 2.46 15.67 9.99
N GLY A 246 1.24 15.12 9.93
CA GLY A 246 0.72 14.22 10.95
C GLY A 246 1.62 12.99 11.14
N PHE A 247 2.04 12.35 10.05
CA PHE A 247 3.01 11.26 10.06
C PHE A 247 4.33 11.65 10.75
N THR A 248 4.89 12.81 10.40
CA THR A 248 6.15 13.30 10.97
C THR A 248 6.05 13.52 12.47
N VAL A 249 4.98 14.19 12.92
CA VAL A 249 4.74 14.45 14.35
C VAL A 249 4.61 13.14 15.12
N LEU A 250 3.90 12.16 14.58
CA LEU A 250 3.69 10.85 15.24
C LEU A 250 4.99 10.04 15.31
N ILE A 251 5.80 9.98 14.24
CA ILE A 251 7.09 9.27 14.27
C ILE A 251 8.07 9.92 15.25
N VAL A 252 8.17 11.26 15.27
CA VAL A 252 9.02 11.97 16.23
C VAL A 252 8.55 11.70 17.65
N LEU A 253 7.24 11.77 17.91
CA LEU A 253 6.67 11.46 19.22
C LEU A 253 6.97 10.02 19.65
N ASN A 254 6.86 9.07 18.73
CA ASN A 254 7.15 7.66 19.01
C ASN A 254 8.64 7.45 19.34
N ASN A 255 9.56 8.06 18.59
CA ASN A 255 10.99 7.99 18.88
C ASN A 255 11.31 8.59 20.26
N VAL A 256 10.69 9.72 20.60
CA VAL A 256 10.83 10.33 21.93
C VAL A 256 10.30 9.39 23.02
N LEU A 257 9.15 8.75 22.81
CA LEU A 257 8.62 7.74 23.74
C LEU A 257 9.60 6.57 23.94
N LEU A 258 10.17 6.04 22.84
CA LEU A 258 11.11 4.92 22.87
C LEU A 258 12.41 5.24 23.62
N LEU A 259 12.86 6.50 23.65
CA LEU A 259 14.01 6.93 24.46
C LEU A 259 13.79 6.75 25.97
N PHE A 260 12.54 6.85 26.43
CA PHE A 260 12.17 6.72 27.86
C PHE A 260 11.67 5.31 28.22
N THR A 261 11.57 4.41 27.26
CA THR A 261 10.99 3.07 27.45
C THR A 261 12.09 2.07 27.80
N PRO A 262 11.87 1.13 28.75
CA PRO A 262 12.82 0.04 28.99
C PRO A 262 13.10 -0.74 27.69
N ARG A 263 14.36 -1.15 27.51
CA ARG A 263 14.81 -1.81 26.28
C ARG A 263 14.03 -3.10 26.06
N PHE A 264 13.60 -3.31 24.82
CA PHE A 264 13.02 -4.58 24.40
C PHE A 264 14.05 -5.70 24.55
N ILE A 265 13.60 -6.83 25.11
CA ILE A 265 14.45 -8.01 25.27
C ILE A 265 14.68 -8.63 23.90
N THR A 266 15.94 -8.89 23.57
CA THR A 266 16.35 -9.48 22.29
C THR A 266 16.30 -11.00 22.33
N PRO A 267 15.78 -11.66 21.28
CA PRO A 267 15.68 -13.11 21.23
C PRO A 267 17.07 -13.75 21.23
N THR A 268 17.13 -14.99 21.70
CA THR A 268 18.28 -15.87 21.49
C THR A 268 18.06 -16.60 20.17
N THR A 269 18.80 -16.23 19.14
CA THR A 269 18.72 -16.90 17.83
C THR A 269 19.35 -18.30 17.91
N THR A 270 18.76 -19.29 17.24
CA THR A 270 19.40 -20.59 17.02
C THR A 270 20.50 -20.46 15.96
N GLU A 271 21.64 -21.11 16.16
CA GLU A 271 22.80 -21.06 15.24
C GLU A 271 22.52 -21.75 13.88
N HIS A 272 21.38 -22.44 13.73
CA HIS A 272 21.07 -23.35 12.61
C HIS A 272 19.73 -23.06 11.88
N PHE A 273 19.43 -21.79 11.57
CA PHE A 273 18.18 -21.34 10.90
C PHE A 273 17.73 -22.22 9.71
N PHE A 274 18.60 -22.53 8.76
CA PHE A 274 18.22 -23.27 7.55
C PHE A 274 17.93 -24.75 7.81
N GLU A 275 18.58 -25.35 8.80
CA GLU A 275 18.37 -26.76 9.17
C GLU A 275 17.06 -26.93 9.95
N ASP A 276 16.75 -25.96 10.81
CA ASP A 276 15.47 -25.86 11.54
C ASP A 276 14.31 -25.73 10.55
N LEU A 277 14.42 -24.83 9.55
CA LEU A 277 13.40 -24.66 8.51
C LEU A 277 13.18 -25.92 7.69
N LYS A 278 14.26 -26.60 7.28
CA LYS A 278 14.17 -27.85 6.52
C LYS A 278 13.44 -28.93 7.31
N THR A 279 13.64 -28.97 8.61
CA THR A 279 12.97 -29.92 9.51
C THR A 279 11.48 -29.60 9.64
N ILE A 280 11.13 -28.32 9.84
CA ILE A 280 9.74 -27.86 9.97
C ILE A 280 8.95 -28.10 8.67
N TYR A 281 9.53 -27.78 7.51
CA TYR A 281 8.87 -27.94 6.20
C TYR A 281 8.77 -29.39 5.72
N ARG A 282 9.27 -30.37 6.49
CA ARG A 282 9.01 -31.78 6.23
C ARG A 282 7.57 -32.18 6.58
N ASN A 283 6.88 -31.36 7.39
CA ASN A 283 5.49 -31.61 7.78
C ASN A 283 4.51 -31.08 6.71
N ALA A 284 3.71 -31.99 6.13
CA ALA A 284 2.71 -31.64 5.13
C ALA A 284 1.70 -30.58 5.62
N ARG A 285 1.38 -30.54 6.93
CA ARG A 285 0.48 -29.52 7.50
C ARG A 285 1.05 -28.11 7.35
N VAL A 286 2.36 -27.95 7.55
CA VAL A 286 3.03 -26.64 7.41
C VAL A 286 3.01 -26.21 5.97
N ILE A 287 3.34 -27.09 5.02
CA ILE A 287 3.32 -26.78 3.59
C ILE A 287 1.91 -26.32 3.15
N MET A 288 0.86 -27.06 3.55
CA MET A 288 -0.51 -26.69 3.23
C MET A 288 -0.90 -25.34 3.84
N PHE A 289 -0.49 -25.06 5.07
CA PHE A 289 -0.77 -23.79 5.73
C PHE A 289 -0.03 -22.63 5.07
N THR A 290 1.23 -22.81 4.67
CA THR A 290 2.03 -21.82 3.92
C THR A 290 1.40 -21.51 2.55
N PHE A 291 0.89 -22.53 1.86
CA PHE A 291 0.16 -22.29 0.61
C PHE A 291 -1.12 -21.46 0.83
N ARG A 292 -1.86 -21.74 1.91
CA ARG A 292 -3.05 -20.95 2.27
C ARG A 292 -2.71 -19.51 2.67
N SER A 293 -1.62 -19.30 3.41
CA SER A 293 -1.18 -17.95 3.78
C SER A 293 -0.76 -17.15 2.55
N LEU A 294 -0.14 -17.79 1.55
CA LEU A 294 0.14 -17.16 0.25
C LEU A 294 -1.14 -16.72 -0.46
N MET A 295 -2.15 -17.58 -0.55
CA MET A 295 -3.43 -17.21 -1.19
C MET A 295 -4.15 -16.09 -0.44
N GLY A 296 -4.11 -16.11 0.90
CA GLY A 296 -4.62 -15.02 1.73
C GLY A 296 -3.91 -13.70 1.43
N GLY A 297 -2.57 -13.72 1.30
CA GLY A 297 -1.77 -12.56 0.91
C GLY A 297 -2.13 -12.01 -0.48
N ILE A 298 -2.35 -12.88 -1.47
CA ILE A 298 -2.77 -12.47 -2.82
C ILE A 298 -4.10 -11.70 -2.79
N LEU A 299 -5.09 -12.23 -2.08
CA LEU A 299 -6.41 -11.61 -1.99
C LEU A 299 -6.39 -10.34 -1.13
N LEU A 300 -5.69 -10.36 0.01
CA LEU A 300 -5.53 -9.18 0.87
C LEU A 300 -4.78 -8.05 0.17
N GLY A 301 -3.73 -8.37 -0.58
CA GLY A 301 -2.99 -7.38 -1.37
C GLY A 301 -3.87 -6.67 -2.39
N ALA A 302 -4.70 -7.43 -3.12
CA ALA A 302 -5.67 -6.86 -4.06
C ALA A 302 -6.67 -5.92 -3.35
N VAL A 303 -7.14 -6.31 -2.16
CA VAL A 303 -8.03 -5.47 -1.34
C VAL A 303 -7.33 -4.20 -0.87
N TRP A 304 -6.15 -4.31 -0.24
CA TRP A 304 -5.44 -3.15 0.33
C TRP A 304 -5.04 -2.12 -0.73
N THR A 305 -4.55 -2.57 -1.88
CA THR A 305 -4.08 -1.66 -2.94
C THR A 305 -5.22 -1.02 -3.72
N TYR A 306 -6.25 -1.80 -4.11
CA TYR A 306 -7.24 -1.33 -5.08
C TYR A 306 -8.58 -0.91 -4.50
N SER A 307 -8.91 -1.23 -3.24
CA SER A 307 -10.21 -0.84 -2.67
C SER A 307 -10.34 0.67 -2.50
N VAL A 308 -9.28 1.34 -2.03
CA VAL A 308 -9.23 2.81 -1.91
C VAL A 308 -9.34 3.46 -3.29
N TRP A 309 -8.64 2.92 -4.28
CA TRP A 309 -8.67 3.41 -5.65
C TRP A 309 -10.05 3.25 -6.30
N LEU A 310 -10.75 2.14 -6.03
CA LEU A 310 -12.12 1.94 -6.49
C LEU A 310 -13.10 2.95 -5.85
N LEU A 311 -12.95 3.24 -4.57
CA LEU A 311 -13.77 4.27 -3.90
C LEU A 311 -13.52 5.66 -4.48
N GLU A 312 -12.26 6.00 -4.79
CA GLU A 312 -11.92 7.26 -5.45
C GLU A 312 -12.54 7.38 -6.84
N LYS A 313 -12.57 6.30 -7.62
CA LYS A 313 -13.29 6.27 -8.91
C LYS A 313 -14.80 6.48 -8.79
N LEU A 314 -15.38 6.23 -7.62
CA LEU A 314 -16.79 6.51 -7.32
C LEU A 314 -16.98 7.91 -6.72
N ASN A 315 -15.98 8.79 -6.79
CA ASN A 315 -15.96 10.13 -6.18
C ASN A 315 -16.20 10.11 -4.67
N ALA A 316 -15.75 9.06 -3.97
CA ALA A 316 -15.79 9.03 -2.52
C ALA A 316 -14.85 10.08 -1.91
N SER A 317 -15.31 10.77 -0.86
CA SER A 317 -14.45 11.66 -0.07
C SER A 317 -13.34 10.88 0.64
N LYS A 318 -12.20 11.52 0.94
CA LYS A 318 -11.12 10.87 1.69
C LYS A 318 -11.55 10.56 3.12
N THR A 319 -12.48 11.35 3.67
CA THR A 319 -13.16 11.08 4.95
C THR A 319 -13.95 9.78 4.90
N LEU A 320 -14.75 9.55 3.85
CA LEU A 320 -15.51 8.31 3.66
C LEU A 320 -14.56 7.10 3.52
N THR A 321 -13.47 7.29 2.78
CA THR A 321 -12.39 6.30 2.65
C THR A 321 -11.68 6.04 3.99
N GLY A 322 -11.63 7.00 4.90
CA GLY A 322 -11.10 6.78 6.25
C GLY A 322 -12.11 6.07 7.16
N LEU A 323 -13.40 6.37 7.01
CA LEU A 323 -14.49 5.75 7.77
C LEU A 323 -14.64 4.25 7.50
N THR A 324 -14.33 3.79 6.29
CA THR A 324 -14.28 2.35 5.96
C THR A 324 -13.27 1.60 6.82
N PHE A 325 -12.07 2.15 7.02
CA PHE A 325 -11.08 1.59 7.95
C PHE A 325 -11.54 1.66 9.41
N SER A 326 -12.27 2.71 9.81
CA SER A 326 -12.91 2.78 11.13
C SER A 326 -13.93 1.67 11.35
N MET A 327 -14.77 1.38 10.36
CA MET A 327 -15.75 0.30 10.44
C MET A 327 -15.05 -1.05 10.60
N GLN A 328 -14.05 -1.33 9.75
CA GLN A 328 -13.26 -2.56 9.86
C GLN A 328 -12.63 -2.67 11.26
N SER A 329 -11.88 -1.65 11.66
CA SER A 329 -11.07 -1.69 12.88
C SER A 329 -11.91 -1.67 14.17
N LEU A 330 -12.79 -0.69 14.33
CA LEU A 330 -13.49 -0.44 15.60
C LEU A 330 -14.67 -1.37 15.82
N VAL A 331 -15.42 -1.66 14.76
CA VAL A 331 -16.68 -2.43 14.85
C VAL A 331 -16.41 -3.92 14.76
N VAL A 332 -15.41 -4.34 13.97
CA VAL A 332 -15.20 -5.76 13.65
C VAL A 332 -13.92 -6.29 14.28
N GLU A 333 -12.77 -5.69 13.98
CA GLU A 333 -11.48 -6.23 14.42
C GLU A 333 -11.36 -6.26 15.94
N ILE A 334 -11.73 -5.17 16.63
CA ILE A 334 -11.65 -5.10 18.10
C ILE A 334 -12.45 -6.24 18.76
N PRO A 335 -13.77 -6.43 18.50
CA PRO A 335 -14.51 -7.57 19.06
C PRO A 335 -13.95 -8.93 18.64
N MET A 336 -13.53 -9.08 17.38
CA MET A 336 -12.98 -10.34 16.88
C MET A 336 -11.68 -10.72 17.58
N PHE A 337 -10.81 -9.76 17.91
CA PHE A 337 -9.60 -10.03 18.68
C PHE A 337 -9.91 -10.49 20.11
N PHE A 338 -10.97 -9.99 20.76
CA PHE A 338 -11.39 -10.49 22.07
C PHE A 338 -11.94 -11.92 22.04
N ILE A 339 -12.65 -12.29 20.96
CA ILE A 339 -13.26 -13.62 20.80
C ILE A 339 -12.30 -14.60 20.10
N SER A 340 -11.11 -14.13 19.68
CA SER A 340 -10.15 -14.88 18.88
C SER A 340 -9.74 -16.23 19.48
N GLY A 341 -9.56 -16.31 20.80
CA GLY A 341 -9.25 -17.56 21.50
C GLY A 341 -10.37 -18.59 21.37
N TYR A 342 -11.62 -18.17 21.58
CA TYR A 342 -12.79 -19.03 21.39
C TYR A 342 -12.95 -19.48 19.93
N LEU A 343 -12.69 -18.58 18.97
CA LEU A 343 -12.73 -18.92 17.55
C LEU A 343 -11.68 -19.98 17.18
N LEU A 344 -10.46 -19.86 17.72
CA LEU A 344 -9.41 -20.85 17.50
C LEU A 344 -9.74 -22.21 18.11
N GLU A 345 -10.34 -22.25 19.31
CA GLU A 345 -10.79 -23.49 19.93
C GLU A 345 -11.94 -24.14 19.14
N TRP A 346 -12.87 -23.33 18.63
CA TRP A 346 -14.06 -23.81 17.95
C TRP A 346 -13.81 -24.24 16.49
N LEU A 347 -13.13 -23.41 15.71
CA LEU A 347 -12.89 -23.64 14.26
C LEU A 347 -11.53 -24.27 13.97
N GLY A 348 -10.58 -24.16 14.90
CA GLY A 348 -9.17 -24.47 14.64
C GLY A 348 -8.49 -23.47 13.70
N TYR A 349 -7.16 -23.58 13.57
CA TYR A 349 -6.36 -22.70 12.71
C TYR A 349 -6.78 -22.76 11.23
N PHE A 350 -7.09 -23.96 10.71
CA PHE A 350 -7.50 -24.15 9.32
C PHE A 350 -8.93 -23.67 9.05
N GLY A 351 -9.84 -23.82 10.02
CA GLY A 351 -11.21 -23.34 9.90
C GLY A 351 -11.27 -21.81 9.91
N CYS A 352 -10.50 -21.15 10.77
CA CYS A 352 -10.37 -19.70 10.78
C CYS A 352 -9.83 -19.14 9.45
N MET A 353 -8.82 -19.79 8.85
CA MET A 353 -8.34 -19.43 7.50
C MET A 353 -9.42 -19.60 6.42
N THR A 354 -10.27 -20.62 6.53
CA THR A 354 -11.39 -20.82 5.61
C THR A 354 -12.42 -19.71 5.75
N ALA A 355 -12.74 -19.31 6.98
CA ALA A 355 -13.63 -18.19 7.27
C ALA A 355 -13.08 -16.85 6.74
N THR A 356 -11.76 -16.63 6.80
CA THR A 356 -11.11 -15.48 6.14
C THR A 356 -11.44 -15.42 4.65
N PHE A 357 -11.32 -16.53 3.91
CA PHE A 357 -11.61 -16.55 2.48
C PHE A 357 -13.08 -16.23 2.17
N VAL A 358 -14.01 -16.65 3.04
CA VAL A 358 -15.42 -16.28 2.92
C VAL A 358 -15.60 -14.76 3.12
N CYS A 359 -15.01 -14.18 4.17
CA CYS A 359 -15.06 -12.73 4.40
C CYS A 359 -14.44 -11.94 3.24
N LEU A 360 -13.31 -12.39 2.69
CA LEU A 360 -12.66 -11.77 1.52
C LEU A 360 -13.51 -11.88 0.26
N ALA A 361 -14.16 -13.03 0.03
CA ALA A 361 -15.08 -13.20 -1.09
C ALA A 361 -16.25 -12.23 -1.01
N VAL A 362 -16.89 -12.12 0.17
CA VAL A 362 -17.98 -11.16 0.39
C VAL A 362 -17.51 -9.74 0.14
N LYS A 363 -16.34 -9.36 0.64
CA LYS A 363 -15.78 -8.03 0.43
C LYS A 363 -15.52 -7.73 -1.05
N LEU A 364 -14.77 -8.59 -1.74
CA LEU A 364 -14.39 -8.39 -3.15
C LEU A 364 -15.62 -8.38 -4.06
N LEU A 365 -16.56 -9.32 -3.89
CA LEU A 365 -17.80 -9.35 -4.65
C LEU A 365 -18.69 -8.15 -4.33
N GLY A 366 -18.83 -7.79 -3.05
CA GLY A 366 -19.60 -6.62 -2.61
C GLY A 366 -19.09 -5.31 -3.22
N TYR A 367 -17.76 -5.10 -3.20
CA TYR A 367 -17.14 -3.93 -3.82
C TYR A 367 -17.36 -3.87 -5.34
N SER A 368 -17.43 -5.02 -6.03
CA SER A 368 -17.69 -5.03 -7.47
C SER A 368 -19.07 -4.46 -7.84
N PHE A 369 -20.10 -4.75 -7.03
CA PHE A 369 -21.47 -4.28 -7.25
C PHE A 369 -21.73 -2.88 -6.67
N LEU A 370 -20.72 -2.25 -6.07
CA LEU A 370 -20.83 -0.95 -5.42
C LEU A 370 -21.12 0.14 -6.46
N GLN A 371 -22.25 0.84 -6.31
CA GLN A 371 -22.59 2.01 -7.13
C GLN A 371 -22.44 3.29 -6.31
N ASP A 372 -23.06 3.32 -5.13
CA ASP A 372 -22.90 4.39 -4.15
C ASP A 372 -21.78 4.02 -3.15
N PRO A 373 -20.76 4.88 -2.97
CA PRO A 373 -19.64 4.60 -2.09
C PRO A 373 -20.03 4.45 -0.61
N TRP A 374 -21.18 4.97 -0.15
CA TRP A 374 -21.61 4.83 1.25
C TRP A 374 -21.90 3.38 1.66
N TYR A 375 -22.34 2.54 0.72
CA TYR A 375 -22.57 1.11 1.00
C TYR A 375 -21.28 0.33 1.26
N ALA A 376 -20.09 0.91 0.99
CA ALA A 376 -18.81 0.32 1.34
C ALA A 376 -18.70 0.09 2.85
N LEU A 377 -19.27 0.98 3.67
CA LEU A 377 -19.27 0.86 5.13
C LEU A 377 -19.94 -0.44 5.60
N LEU A 378 -21.04 -0.83 4.97
CA LEU A 378 -21.76 -2.06 5.31
C LEU A 378 -20.99 -3.31 4.88
N ILE A 379 -20.42 -3.28 3.66
CA ILE A 379 -19.62 -4.40 3.14
C ILE A 379 -18.39 -4.62 4.03
N ASP A 380 -17.80 -3.54 4.52
CA ASP A 380 -16.63 -3.58 5.38
C ASP A 380 -16.88 -4.08 6.80
N VAL A 381 -18.12 -4.07 7.29
CA VAL A 381 -18.46 -4.76 8.55
C VAL A 381 -18.28 -6.27 8.39
N VAL A 382 -18.69 -6.84 7.25
CA VAL A 382 -18.54 -8.28 7.01
C VAL A 382 -17.11 -8.62 6.55
N GLY A 383 -16.56 -7.78 5.67
CA GLY A 383 -15.21 -7.93 5.13
C GLY A 383 -14.10 -7.68 6.16
N GLY A 384 -14.34 -6.83 7.16
CA GLY A 384 -13.37 -6.47 8.21
C GLY A 384 -12.95 -7.65 9.09
N GLY A 385 -13.75 -8.71 9.15
CA GLY A 385 -13.41 -9.94 9.88
C GLY A 385 -12.29 -10.76 9.23
N ALA A 386 -11.98 -10.51 7.95
CA ALA A 386 -10.99 -11.26 7.21
C ALA A 386 -9.59 -11.17 7.83
N PHE A 387 -9.13 -9.96 8.15
CA PHE A 387 -7.78 -9.72 8.63
C PHE A 387 -7.52 -10.30 10.04
N PRO A 388 -8.38 -10.07 11.06
CA PRO A 388 -8.20 -10.69 12.38
C PRO A 388 -8.17 -12.21 12.33
N LEU A 389 -9.13 -12.84 11.61
CA LEU A 389 -9.18 -14.30 11.47
C LEU A 389 -7.91 -14.85 10.82
N PHE A 390 -7.43 -14.17 9.79
CA PHE A 390 -6.21 -14.54 9.07
C PHE A 390 -5.00 -14.41 9.97
N TYR A 391 -4.84 -13.25 10.59
CA TYR A 391 -3.65 -12.89 11.35
C TYR A 391 -3.51 -13.69 12.64
N VAL A 392 -4.61 -13.94 13.36
CA VAL A 392 -4.65 -14.82 14.54
C VAL A 392 -4.28 -16.26 14.17
N SER A 393 -4.82 -16.76 13.05
CA SER A 393 -4.50 -18.11 12.58
C SER A 393 -3.02 -18.23 12.21
N LEU A 394 -2.49 -17.22 11.51
CA LEU A 394 -1.10 -17.16 11.07
C LEU A 394 -0.13 -17.16 12.25
N THR A 395 -0.33 -16.26 13.21
CA THR A 395 0.54 -16.10 14.39
C THR A 395 0.41 -17.29 15.33
N GLY A 396 -0.81 -17.78 15.57
CA GLY A 396 -1.05 -18.96 16.39
C GLY A 396 -0.44 -20.23 15.80
N PHE A 397 -0.58 -20.46 14.48
CA PHE A 397 0.02 -21.60 13.81
C PHE A 397 1.55 -21.52 13.76
N ALA A 398 2.11 -20.31 13.58
CA ALA A 398 3.55 -20.08 13.63
C ALA A 398 4.15 -20.53 14.96
N ASN A 399 3.49 -20.21 16.07
CA ASN A 399 3.98 -20.55 17.40
C ASN A 399 3.96 -22.05 17.70
N ILE A 400 2.91 -22.77 17.27
CA ILE A 400 2.81 -24.22 17.52
C ILE A 400 3.67 -25.06 16.58
N SER A 401 4.04 -24.52 15.41
CA SER A 401 4.86 -25.22 14.41
C SER A 401 6.35 -24.95 14.58
N ALA A 402 6.70 -23.91 15.32
CA ALA A 402 8.08 -23.55 15.62
C ALA A 402 8.74 -24.54 16.60
N LEU A 403 10.02 -24.82 16.36
CA LEU A 403 10.92 -25.42 17.34
C LEU A 403 11.21 -24.42 18.47
N ALA A 404 11.62 -24.90 19.64
CA ALA A 404 11.97 -24.03 20.77
C ALA A 404 13.00 -22.97 20.34
N GLY A 405 12.68 -21.68 20.57
CA GLY A 405 13.53 -20.55 20.14
C GLY A 405 13.34 -20.07 18.71
N THR A 406 12.49 -20.72 17.89
CA THR A 406 12.27 -20.34 16.48
C THR A 406 10.88 -19.71 16.20
N ALA A 407 10.12 -19.39 17.24
CA ALA A 407 8.76 -18.84 17.10
C ALA A 407 8.72 -17.51 16.34
N GLY A 408 9.57 -16.55 16.73
CA GLY A 408 9.71 -15.27 16.02
C GLY A 408 10.17 -15.47 14.57
N THR A 409 11.05 -16.43 14.34
CA THR A 409 11.52 -16.81 13.00
C THR A 409 10.37 -17.32 12.12
N MET A 410 9.52 -18.19 12.64
CA MET A 410 8.38 -18.73 11.91
C MET A 410 7.36 -17.63 11.58
N GLN A 411 7.13 -16.69 12.50
CA GLN A 411 6.28 -15.52 12.27
C GLN A 411 6.84 -14.63 11.15
N CYS A 412 8.15 -14.35 11.17
CA CYS A 412 8.82 -13.59 10.11
C CYS A 412 8.71 -14.28 8.74
N LEU A 413 8.88 -15.60 8.70
CA LEU A 413 8.75 -16.38 7.46
C LEU A 413 7.33 -16.30 6.89
N PHE A 414 6.32 -16.56 7.73
CA PHE A 414 4.93 -16.42 7.32
C PHE A 414 4.61 -14.99 6.89
N GLY A 415 5.16 -14.00 7.61
CA GLY A 415 5.10 -12.58 7.27
C GLY A 415 5.70 -12.24 5.90
N ALA A 416 6.80 -12.87 5.53
CA ALA A 416 7.40 -12.72 4.20
C ALA A 416 6.58 -13.41 3.10
N VAL A 417 5.96 -14.56 3.41
CA VAL A 417 5.10 -15.28 2.46
C VAL A 417 3.81 -14.52 2.19
N TYR A 418 3.06 -14.10 3.22
CA TYR A 418 1.77 -13.44 3.00
C TYR A 418 1.95 -11.99 2.55
N GLU A 419 2.70 -11.18 3.31
CA GLU A 419 2.76 -9.73 3.11
C GLU A 419 3.77 -9.35 2.03
N GLY A 420 4.78 -10.20 1.84
CA GLY A 420 5.79 -9.99 0.83
C GLY A 420 5.37 -10.61 -0.51
N ILE A 421 5.56 -11.92 -0.65
CA ILE A 421 5.31 -12.62 -1.91
C ILE A 421 3.83 -12.58 -2.30
N GLY A 422 2.93 -12.87 -1.36
CA GLY A 422 1.50 -12.94 -1.59
C GLY A 422 0.92 -11.62 -2.07
N VAL A 423 1.09 -10.54 -1.30
CA VAL A 423 0.59 -9.20 -1.67
C VAL A 423 1.16 -8.74 -3.00
N SER A 424 2.44 -8.99 -3.28
CA SER A 424 3.05 -8.67 -4.57
C SER A 424 2.37 -9.37 -5.74
N ILE A 425 2.19 -10.70 -5.65
CA ILE A 425 1.49 -11.46 -6.69
C ILE A 425 0.05 -10.94 -6.84
N GLY A 426 -0.64 -10.68 -5.72
CA GLY A 426 -1.99 -10.10 -5.71
C GLY A 426 -2.07 -8.77 -6.44
N ASN A 427 -1.11 -7.88 -6.20
CA ASN A 427 -1.03 -6.58 -6.85
C ASN A 427 -0.83 -6.71 -8.36
N PHE A 428 0.12 -7.54 -8.81
CA PHE A 428 0.36 -7.76 -10.24
C PHE A 428 -0.84 -8.41 -10.94
N VAL A 429 -1.39 -9.47 -10.36
CA VAL A 429 -2.52 -10.22 -10.95
C VAL A 429 -3.77 -9.34 -11.03
N CYS A 430 -4.11 -8.66 -9.92
CA CYS A 430 -5.27 -7.79 -9.89
C CYS A 430 -5.08 -6.57 -10.81
N GLY A 431 -3.91 -5.94 -10.81
CA GLY A 431 -3.56 -4.85 -11.72
C GLY A 431 -3.74 -5.24 -13.18
N ARG A 432 -3.25 -6.43 -13.57
CA ARG A 432 -3.42 -6.92 -14.94
C ARG A 432 -4.88 -7.19 -15.29
N PHE A 433 -5.68 -7.72 -14.37
CA PHE A 433 -7.12 -7.89 -14.59
C PHE A 433 -7.85 -6.56 -14.72
N ILE A 434 -7.44 -5.55 -13.96
CA ILE A 434 -7.98 -4.19 -14.06
C ILE A 434 -7.71 -3.60 -15.45
N ASP A 435 -6.50 -3.78 -15.98
CA ASP A 435 -6.14 -3.28 -17.31
C ASP A 435 -6.91 -3.96 -18.44
N MET A 436 -7.19 -5.27 -18.32
CA MET A 436 -7.87 -6.04 -19.37
C MET A 436 -9.39 -5.95 -19.31
N TYR A 437 -9.97 -6.01 -18.11
CA TYR A 437 -11.41 -6.18 -17.90
C TYR A 437 -12.06 -5.03 -17.11
N GLY A 438 -11.27 -4.08 -16.63
CA GLY A 438 -11.73 -3.01 -15.75
C GLY A 438 -11.84 -3.43 -14.28
N VAL A 439 -12.03 -2.43 -13.41
CA VAL A 439 -11.96 -2.61 -11.94
C VAL A 439 -13.04 -3.57 -11.41
N ARG A 440 -14.27 -3.43 -11.89
CA ARG A 440 -15.41 -4.22 -11.39
C ARG A 440 -15.26 -5.71 -11.69
N ALA A 441 -14.87 -6.04 -12.92
CA ALA A 441 -14.67 -7.43 -13.35
C ALA A 441 -13.45 -8.05 -12.64
N ALA A 442 -12.37 -7.29 -12.45
CA ALA A 442 -11.22 -7.75 -11.68
C ALA A 442 -11.59 -8.16 -10.25
N PHE A 443 -12.41 -7.34 -9.56
CA PHE A 443 -12.89 -7.66 -8.21
C PHE A 443 -13.80 -8.90 -8.19
N GLN A 444 -14.60 -9.13 -9.24
CA GLN A 444 -15.41 -10.37 -9.36
C GLN A 444 -14.51 -11.59 -9.51
N ILE A 445 -13.53 -11.55 -10.41
CA ILE A 445 -12.61 -12.66 -10.65
C ILE A 445 -11.86 -12.98 -9.35
N MET A 446 -11.32 -11.97 -8.66
CA MET A 446 -10.62 -12.18 -7.38
C MET A 446 -11.55 -12.71 -6.29
N GLY A 447 -12.80 -12.24 -6.23
CA GLY A 447 -13.81 -12.76 -5.31
C GLY A 447 -14.20 -14.22 -5.59
N LEU A 448 -14.29 -14.62 -6.86
CA LEU A 448 -14.52 -16.01 -7.26
C LEU A 448 -13.33 -16.91 -6.93
N ILE A 449 -12.10 -16.41 -7.10
CA ILE A 449 -10.88 -17.11 -6.65
C ILE A 449 -10.93 -17.33 -5.13
N ALA A 450 -11.34 -16.32 -4.35
CA ALA A 450 -11.51 -16.45 -2.91
C ALA A 450 -12.52 -17.55 -2.54
N LEU A 451 -13.67 -17.62 -3.23
CA LEU A 451 -14.65 -18.70 -3.03
C LEU A 451 -14.10 -20.08 -3.42
N ALA A 452 -13.30 -20.16 -4.50
CA ALA A 452 -12.68 -21.42 -4.91
C ALA A 452 -11.66 -21.94 -3.89
N CYS A 453 -11.02 -21.05 -3.11
CA CYS A 453 -10.12 -21.44 -2.02
C CYS A 453 -10.85 -22.08 -0.82
N VAL A 454 -12.15 -21.81 -0.62
CA VAL A 454 -12.94 -22.32 0.52
C VAL A 454 -13.04 -23.85 0.56
N PRO A 455 -13.52 -24.55 -0.49
CA PRO A 455 -13.66 -26.01 -0.47
C PRO A 455 -12.30 -26.72 -0.43
N PHE A 456 -11.27 -26.14 -1.05
CA PHE A 456 -9.89 -26.64 -0.97
C PHE A 456 -9.34 -26.58 0.46
N CYS A 457 -9.92 -25.73 1.32
CA CYS A 457 -9.53 -25.60 2.71
C CYS A 457 -10.29 -26.52 3.69
N ALA A 458 -11.48 -26.99 3.33
CA ALA A 458 -12.34 -27.83 4.17
C ALA A 458 -12.01 -29.34 4.13
N LEU A 459 -11.20 -29.78 3.15
CA LEU A 459 -10.93 -31.21 2.87
C LEU A 459 -9.67 -31.79 3.53
N SER A 460 -9.03 -31.10 4.48
CA SER A 460 -7.75 -31.55 5.09
C SER A 460 -7.68 -31.45 6.59
#